data_AF-A0A962BUN1-F1
#
_entry.id   AF-A0A962BUN1-F1
#
_cell.length_a   1.000
_cell.length_b   1.000
_cell.length_c   1.000
_cell.angle_alpha   90.00
_cell.angle_beta   90.00
_cell.angle_gamma   90.00
#
_symmetry.space_group_name_H-M   'P 1'
#
loop_
_entity.id
_entity.type
_entity.pdbx_description
1 polymer ?
#
loop_
_entity_poly.entity_id
_entity_poly.type
_entity_poly.pdbx_seq_one_letter_code
_entity_poly.pdbx_strand_id
1 'polypeptide(L)'
;GLEINLDGWGENPLSTLFTEELGAVVQVPASRRAAFADLIARHNLTHCAQRIGEVIAAPRIRVAKGGATLAEWSWETLFDAWWSTTHAMQRRRDEPASADEERDSARDFDAPGLQWRPSFDIDDDIAAPYIATGARPRVAILREQGVNGQVEMAAAFHRAGFEAVDVHMSDLLGDRRQLADFRGLVACGGFSYGDVLGAGRGWAVSVLDHPRLRDDFAAFFAREDSFTLGVCNGCQMLSSLKDLIPGAAHWPRFLRNRSEQYEARLVQVKVEESPSLFFAGMAGSLLPVVVAHGEGRAAFASEADREAANVCLRYSDAEGQPATRYPANPNGSPDGITGLASSDGRATILMPHPERVFRNAQLSWHPDMVGEASPWLRMFRNARVWCR
;
A
#
# COMPACT_ATOMS: atom_id res chain seq x y z
N GLY A 1 16.11 10.49 -21.16
CA GLY A 1 17.46 11.06 -21.05
C GLY A 1 17.43 12.58 -20.96
N LEU A 2 18.62 13.20 -20.94
CA LEU A 2 18.79 14.65 -20.79
C LEU A 2 19.84 15.19 -21.76
N GLU A 3 19.54 16.32 -22.38
CA GLU A 3 20.48 17.13 -23.15
C GLU A 3 20.80 18.39 -22.35
N ILE A 4 22.01 18.45 -21.79
CA ILE A 4 22.47 19.54 -20.93
C ILE A 4 23.40 20.45 -21.74
N ASN A 5 23.12 21.75 -21.73
CA ASN A 5 23.97 22.76 -22.35
C ASN A 5 24.44 23.77 -21.29
N LEU A 6 25.76 23.91 -21.15
CA LEU A 6 26.41 24.83 -20.23
C LEU A 6 26.73 26.20 -20.86
N ASP A 7 26.21 26.50 -22.05
CA ASP A 7 26.37 27.79 -22.71
C ASP A 7 25.80 28.92 -21.84
N GLY A 8 26.63 29.95 -21.61
CA GLY A 8 26.29 31.06 -20.73
C GLY A 8 26.24 30.70 -19.24
N TRP A 9 26.72 29.50 -18.85
CA TRP A 9 26.68 29.03 -17.48
C TRP A 9 28.05 28.51 -17.00
N GLY A 10 28.71 29.31 -16.17
CA GLY A 10 30.01 29.00 -15.56
C GLY A 10 31.17 28.91 -16.55
N GLU A 11 32.37 29.34 -16.13
CA GLU A 11 33.56 29.27 -16.99
C GLU A 11 34.15 27.85 -17.04
N ASN A 12 34.13 27.15 -15.90
CA ASN A 12 34.69 25.82 -15.75
C ASN A 12 33.57 24.76 -15.60
N PRO A 13 33.44 23.80 -16.55
CA PRO A 13 32.40 22.78 -16.53
C PRO A 13 32.38 21.92 -15.26
N LEU A 14 33.54 21.57 -14.70
CA LEU A 14 33.61 20.77 -13.47
C LEU A 14 33.00 21.55 -12.30
N SER A 15 33.43 22.79 -12.08
CA SER A 15 32.86 23.61 -11.01
C SER A 15 31.36 23.88 -11.23
N THR A 16 30.90 23.97 -12.47
CA THR A 16 29.49 24.23 -12.79
C THR A 16 28.60 23.03 -12.48
N LEU A 17 29.07 21.81 -12.77
CA LEU A 17 28.30 20.57 -12.59
C LEU A 17 28.37 20.01 -11.16
N PHE A 18 29.48 20.22 -10.46
CA PHE A 18 29.76 19.56 -9.18
C PHE A 18 29.72 20.52 -7.99
N THR A 19 29.35 21.78 -8.19
CA THR A 19 29.10 22.67 -7.06
C THR A 19 27.80 22.29 -6.35
N GLU A 20 27.77 22.44 -5.02
CA GLU A 20 26.63 22.16 -4.15
C GLU A 20 25.97 23.46 -3.65
N GLU A 21 26.07 24.54 -4.44
CA GLU A 21 25.42 25.82 -4.15
C GLU A 21 23.89 25.69 -4.13
N LEU A 22 23.24 26.61 -3.42
CA LEU A 22 21.78 26.64 -3.34
C LEU A 22 21.15 26.85 -4.72
N GLY A 23 20.10 26.08 -5.02
CA GLY A 23 19.37 26.19 -6.27
C GLY A 23 18.31 25.11 -6.46
N ALA A 24 17.72 25.10 -7.65
CA ALA A 24 16.78 24.07 -8.08
C ALA A 24 16.80 23.93 -9.61
N VAL A 25 16.53 22.72 -10.10
CA VAL A 25 16.23 22.48 -11.52
C VAL A 25 14.72 22.38 -11.67
N VAL A 26 14.14 23.26 -12.49
CA VAL A 26 12.69 23.29 -12.75
C VAL A 26 12.41 22.89 -14.18
N GLN A 27 11.70 21.78 -14.36
CA GLN A 27 11.18 21.39 -15.67
C GLN A 27 9.85 22.11 -15.95
N VAL A 28 9.78 22.82 -17.08
CA VAL A 28 8.56 23.52 -17.51
C VAL A 28 8.12 23.06 -18.89
N PRO A 29 6.80 22.93 -19.14
CA PRO A 29 6.29 22.73 -20.49
C PRO A 29 6.76 23.86 -21.42
N ALA A 30 7.10 23.52 -22.66
CA ALA A 30 7.58 24.51 -23.64
C ALA A 30 6.59 25.67 -23.83
N SER A 31 5.29 25.38 -23.77
CA SER A 31 4.20 26.36 -23.86
C SER A 31 4.13 27.34 -22.69
N ARG A 32 4.69 27.02 -21.52
CA ARG A 32 4.69 27.88 -20.32
C ARG A 32 6.00 28.62 -20.09
N ARG A 33 6.96 28.53 -21.02
CA ARG A 33 8.29 29.15 -20.88
C ARG A 33 8.23 30.66 -20.64
N ALA A 34 7.45 31.40 -21.43
CA ALA A 34 7.34 32.86 -21.29
C ALA A 34 6.74 33.24 -19.91
N ALA A 35 5.64 32.60 -19.53
CA ALA A 35 5.00 32.83 -18.23
C ALA A 35 5.94 32.49 -17.05
N PHE A 36 6.79 31.48 -17.19
CA PHE A 36 7.80 31.15 -16.19
C PHE A 36 8.92 32.19 -16.13
N ALA A 37 9.40 32.69 -17.27
CA ALA A 37 10.38 33.78 -17.32
C ALA A 37 9.84 35.06 -16.67
N ASP A 38 8.57 35.40 -16.92
CA ASP A 38 7.91 36.54 -16.27
C ASP A 38 7.77 36.34 -14.75
N LEU A 39 7.53 35.11 -14.28
CA LEU A 39 7.54 34.79 -12.85
C LEU A 39 8.93 35.01 -12.24
N ILE A 40 9.98 34.49 -12.87
CA ILE A 40 11.37 34.68 -12.45
C ILE A 40 11.74 36.16 -12.38
N ALA A 41 11.36 36.95 -13.38
CA ALA A 41 11.59 38.40 -13.41
C ALA A 41 10.85 39.14 -12.29
N ARG A 42 9.58 38.80 -12.04
CA ARG A 42 8.79 39.40 -10.93
C ARG A 42 9.42 39.17 -9.56
N HIS A 43 10.18 38.10 -9.39
CA HIS A 43 10.90 37.80 -8.16
C HIS A 43 12.38 38.22 -8.18
N ASN A 44 12.83 38.97 -9.19
CA ASN A 44 14.21 39.42 -9.36
C ASN A 44 15.26 38.29 -9.43
N LEU A 45 14.87 37.11 -9.93
CA LEU A 45 15.72 35.91 -10.01
C LEU A 45 16.36 35.71 -11.39
N THR A 46 16.24 36.68 -12.30
CA THR A 46 16.79 36.57 -13.67
C THR A 46 18.29 36.36 -13.70
N HIS A 47 19.02 36.94 -12.74
CA HIS A 47 20.48 36.82 -12.63
C HIS A 47 20.96 35.42 -12.23
N CYS A 48 20.07 34.57 -11.70
CA CYS A 48 20.38 33.21 -11.24
C CYS A 48 19.52 32.14 -11.91
N ALA A 49 18.78 32.49 -12.97
CA ALA A 49 17.93 31.57 -13.71
C ALA A 49 18.48 31.37 -15.12
N GLN A 50 18.85 30.13 -15.44
CA GLN A 50 19.44 29.76 -16.73
C GLN A 50 18.72 28.56 -17.32
N ARG A 51 18.55 28.53 -18.65
CA ARG A 51 18.16 27.29 -19.34
C ARG A 51 19.38 26.39 -19.42
N ILE A 52 19.30 25.26 -18.73
CA ILE A 52 20.43 24.31 -18.64
C ILE A 52 20.24 23.07 -19.51
N GLY A 53 19.06 22.82 -20.07
CA GLY A 53 18.83 21.65 -20.90
C GLY A 53 17.39 21.36 -21.28
N GLU A 54 17.17 20.15 -21.79
CA GLU A 54 15.86 19.58 -22.10
C GLU A 54 15.81 18.06 -21.90
N VAL A 55 14.61 17.54 -21.66
CA VAL A 55 14.36 16.10 -21.57
C VAL A 55 14.22 15.52 -22.97
N ILE A 56 14.91 14.41 -23.22
CA ILE A 56 14.88 13.69 -24.49
C ILE A 56 14.43 12.23 -24.28
N ALA A 57 13.86 11.63 -25.31
CA ALA A 57 13.42 10.23 -25.26
C ALA A 57 14.61 9.25 -25.17
N ALA A 58 15.75 9.55 -25.82
CA ALA A 58 16.88 8.62 -25.84
C ALA A 58 17.45 8.40 -24.42
N PRO A 59 17.86 7.15 -24.08
CA PRO A 59 18.33 6.77 -22.74
C PRO A 59 19.80 7.16 -22.55
N ARG A 60 20.10 8.45 -22.65
CA ARG A 60 21.43 9.01 -22.42
C ARG A 60 21.37 10.34 -21.70
N ILE A 61 22.49 10.71 -21.09
CA ILE A 61 22.75 12.08 -20.63
C ILE A 61 23.94 12.60 -21.41
N ARG A 62 23.75 13.72 -22.10
CA ARG A 62 24.82 14.42 -22.83
C ARG A 62 25.01 15.82 -22.25
N VAL A 63 26.26 16.19 -22.03
CA VAL A 63 26.66 17.53 -21.58
C VAL A 63 27.49 18.19 -22.67
N ALA A 64 27.06 19.37 -23.12
CA ALA A 64 27.74 20.16 -24.14
C ALA A 64 28.06 21.58 -23.66
N LYS A 65 29.10 22.17 -24.26
CA LYS A 65 29.48 23.59 -24.09
C LYS A 65 30.15 24.09 -25.36
N GLY A 66 29.78 25.27 -25.85
CA GLY A 66 30.31 25.87 -27.07
C GLY A 66 30.07 25.01 -28.30
N GLY A 67 28.98 24.24 -28.32
CA GLY A 67 28.68 23.26 -29.38
C GLY A 67 29.51 21.97 -29.34
N ALA A 68 30.48 21.84 -28.43
CA ALA A 68 31.26 20.62 -28.25
C ALA A 68 30.66 19.73 -27.16
N THR A 69 30.57 18.42 -27.41
CA THR A 69 30.23 17.43 -26.39
C THR A 69 31.39 17.28 -25.41
N LEU A 70 31.14 17.58 -24.14
CA LEU A 70 32.13 17.42 -23.06
C LEU A 70 32.08 16.00 -22.48
N ALA A 71 30.87 15.46 -22.31
CA ALA A 71 30.66 14.12 -21.81
C ALA A 71 29.32 13.57 -22.31
N GLU A 72 29.26 12.25 -22.49
CA GLU A 72 28.04 11.51 -22.80
C GLU A 72 28.09 10.18 -22.07
N TRP A 73 27.02 9.84 -21.38
CA TRP A 73 26.84 8.56 -20.72
C TRP A 73 25.51 7.94 -21.11
N SER A 74 25.46 6.61 -21.21
CA SER A 74 24.16 5.93 -21.24
C SER A 74 23.47 6.10 -19.89
N TRP A 75 22.14 6.09 -19.92
CA TRP A 75 21.33 6.12 -18.71
C TRP A 75 21.62 4.91 -17.82
N GLU A 76 21.79 3.72 -18.43
CA GLU A 76 22.20 2.48 -17.77
C GLU A 76 23.47 2.63 -16.94
N THR A 77 24.55 3.19 -17.52
CA THR A 77 25.83 3.32 -16.79
C THR A 77 25.70 4.23 -15.58
N LEU A 78 24.97 5.35 -15.71
CA LEU A 78 24.75 6.27 -14.60
C LEU A 78 23.86 5.65 -13.52
N PHE A 79 22.79 4.95 -13.94
CA PHE A 79 21.91 4.24 -13.03
C PHE A 79 22.66 3.15 -12.26
N ASP A 80 23.44 2.31 -12.94
CA ASP A 80 24.21 1.22 -12.33
C ASP A 80 25.21 1.77 -11.30
N ALA A 81 25.89 2.88 -11.62
CA ALA A 81 26.79 3.56 -10.69
C ALA A 81 26.04 4.10 -9.47
N TRP A 82 24.91 4.76 -9.67
CA TRP A 82 24.10 5.34 -8.60
C TRP A 82 23.48 4.27 -7.68
N TRP A 83 22.95 3.20 -8.28
CA TRP A 83 22.28 2.11 -7.57
C TRP A 83 23.25 1.15 -6.88
N SER A 84 24.53 1.13 -7.27
CA SER A 84 25.55 0.20 -6.77
C SER A 84 25.61 0.12 -5.24
N THR A 85 25.48 1.27 -4.56
CA THR A 85 25.60 1.33 -3.10
C THR A 85 24.39 0.68 -2.41
N THR A 86 23.16 0.99 -2.83
CA THR A 86 21.96 0.39 -2.21
C THR A 86 21.91 -1.11 -2.47
N HIS A 87 22.24 -1.55 -3.70
CA HIS A 87 22.29 -2.97 -4.03
C HIS A 87 23.33 -3.72 -3.20
N ALA A 88 24.55 -3.21 -3.09
CA ALA A 88 25.59 -3.86 -2.28
C ALA A 88 25.22 -3.93 -0.79
N MET A 89 24.54 -2.90 -0.26
CA MET A 89 24.07 -2.89 1.13
C MET A 89 22.95 -3.90 1.37
N GLN A 90 21.91 -3.89 0.52
CA GLN A 90 20.82 -4.86 0.59
C GLN A 90 21.35 -6.28 0.48
N ARG A 91 22.21 -6.58 -0.49
CA ARG A 91 22.78 -7.92 -0.70
C ARG A 91 23.65 -8.43 0.46
N ARG A 92 24.17 -7.53 1.32
CA ARG A 92 24.93 -7.90 2.52
C ARG A 92 24.06 -8.04 3.76
N ARG A 93 22.93 -7.33 3.83
CA ARG A 93 22.05 -7.23 4.99
C ARG A 93 20.82 -8.13 4.90
N ASP A 94 20.30 -8.30 3.69
CA ASP A 94 19.00 -8.89 3.34
C ASP A 94 19.23 -10.19 2.56
N GLU A 95 18.15 -10.83 2.11
CA GLU A 95 18.28 -11.96 1.19
C GLU A 95 18.87 -11.53 -0.17
N PRO A 96 20.07 -12.02 -0.57
CA PRO A 96 20.75 -11.57 -1.78
C PRO A 96 19.93 -11.68 -3.06
N ALA A 97 19.13 -12.74 -3.23
CA ALA A 97 18.29 -12.91 -4.41
C ALA A 97 17.22 -11.81 -4.52
N SER A 98 16.68 -11.34 -3.40
CA SER A 98 15.70 -10.24 -3.40
C SER A 98 16.39 -8.91 -3.79
N ALA A 99 17.60 -8.66 -3.28
CA ALA A 99 18.39 -7.48 -3.69
C ALA A 99 18.73 -7.50 -5.20
N ASP A 100 19.12 -8.67 -5.73
CA ASP A 100 19.40 -8.86 -7.15
C ASP A 100 18.12 -8.65 -8.00
N GLU A 101 16.98 -9.21 -7.59
CA GLU A 101 15.68 -9.00 -8.26
C GLU A 101 15.23 -7.53 -8.28
N GLU A 102 15.41 -6.80 -7.18
CA GLU A 102 15.05 -5.37 -7.11
C GLU A 102 15.93 -4.50 -7.99
N ARG A 103 17.25 -4.73 -8.00
CA ARG A 103 18.14 -4.03 -8.94
C ARG A 103 17.71 -4.30 -10.38
N ASP A 104 17.48 -5.56 -10.73
CA ASP A 104 17.09 -5.92 -12.10
C ASP A 104 15.74 -5.30 -12.49
N SER A 105 14.79 -5.26 -11.56
CA SER A 105 13.50 -4.58 -11.76
C SER A 105 13.66 -3.06 -11.91
N ALA A 106 14.51 -2.42 -11.12
CA ALA A 106 14.72 -0.98 -11.17
C ALA A 106 15.52 -0.55 -12.42
N ARG A 107 16.30 -1.49 -13.00
CA ARG A 107 17.05 -1.31 -14.25
C ARG A 107 16.21 -1.58 -15.51
N ASP A 108 14.99 -2.11 -15.37
CA ASP A 108 14.05 -2.27 -16.48
C ASP A 108 13.34 -0.95 -16.78
N PHE A 109 13.97 -0.11 -17.59
CA PHE A 109 13.47 1.23 -17.91
C PHE A 109 12.26 1.25 -18.86
N ASP A 110 11.94 0.11 -19.48
CA ASP A 110 10.78 -0.04 -20.37
C ASP A 110 9.56 -0.61 -19.62
N ALA A 111 9.71 -0.95 -18.33
CA ALA A 111 8.62 -1.43 -17.50
C ALA A 111 7.48 -0.38 -17.46
N PRO A 112 6.21 -0.79 -17.64
CA PRO A 112 5.06 0.13 -17.74
C PRO A 112 4.71 0.84 -16.41
N GLY A 113 5.39 0.50 -15.31
CA GLY A 113 5.16 1.07 -13.98
C GLY A 113 3.83 0.65 -13.35
N LEU A 114 3.46 1.35 -12.26
CA LEU A 114 2.18 1.15 -11.58
C LEU A 114 1.01 1.50 -12.51
N GLN A 115 -0.07 0.74 -12.40
CA GLN A 115 -1.30 0.91 -13.18
C GLN A 115 -2.43 1.41 -12.30
N TRP A 116 -3.32 2.21 -12.91
CA TRP A 116 -4.55 2.69 -12.29
C TRP A 116 -5.74 2.29 -13.15
N ARG A 117 -6.33 1.13 -12.86
CA ARG A 117 -7.46 0.58 -13.63
C ARG A 117 -8.55 0.07 -12.68
N PRO A 118 -9.35 0.96 -12.07
CA PRO A 118 -10.54 0.55 -11.33
C PRO A 118 -11.56 -0.06 -12.29
N SER A 119 -12.26 -1.12 -11.86
CA SER A 119 -13.35 -1.76 -12.62
C SER A 119 -14.73 -1.17 -12.35
N PHE A 120 -14.78 -0.05 -11.62
CA PHE A 120 -15.99 0.63 -11.17
C PHE A 120 -15.79 2.15 -11.22
N ASP A 121 -16.88 2.91 -11.11
CA ASP A 121 -16.83 4.36 -10.97
C ASP A 121 -16.39 4.74 -9.54
N ILE A 122 -15.21 5.36 -9.43
CA ILE A 122 -14.60 5.73 -8.14
C ILE A 122 -15.36 6.88 -7.46
N ASP A 123 -16.05 7.70 -8.25
CA ASP A 123 -16.76 8.89 -7.79
C ASP A 123 -18.18 8.51 -7.31
N ASP A 124 -18.67 7.32 -7.66
CA ASP A 124 -19.93 6.78 -7.19
C ASP A 124 -19.89 6.44 -5.68
N ASP A 125 -20.55 7.29 -4.89
CA ASP A 125 -20.76 7.07 -3.46
C ASP A 125 -21.97 6.17 -3.19
N ILE A 126 -21.79 4.87 -3.38
CA ILE A 126 -22.83 3.86 -3.12
C ILE A 126 -23.33 3.85 -1.66
N ALA A 127 -22.59 4.45 -0.72
CA ALA A 127 -22.99 4.54 0.68
C ALA A 127 -23.88 5.76 0.95
N ALA A 128 -23.88 6.77 0.07
CA ALA A 128 -24.60 8.03 0.25
C ALA A 128 -26.09 7.86 0.58
N PRO A 129 -26.89 6.99 -0.09
CA PRO A 129 -28.29 6.78 0.25
C PRO A 129 -28.50 6.33 1.71
N TYR A 130 -27.57 5.53 2.23
CA TYR A 130 -27.64 5.02 3.59
C TYR A 130 -27.11 6.01 4.63
N ILE A 131 -26.13 6.83 4.25
CA ILE A 131 -25.65 7.95 5.08
C ILE A 131 -26.75 8.99 5.25
N ALA A 132 -27.49 9.28 4.17
CA ALA A 132 -28.57 10.27 4.16
C ALA A 132 -29.73 9.94 5.12
N THR A 133 -29.89 8.68 5.54
CA THR A 133 -30.90 8.30 6.55
C THR A 133 -30.50 8.74 7.97
N GLY A 134 -29.23 9.09 8.19
CA GLY A 134 -28.67 9.40 9.50
C GLY A 134 -28.32 8.18 10.35
N ALA A 135 -28.70 6.96 9.94
CA ALA A 135 -28.33 5.73 10.65
C ALA A 135 -26.84 5.41 10.45
N ARG A 136 -26.11 5.27 11.57
CA ARG A 136 -24.67 4.98 11.58
C ARG A 136 -24.41 3.67 12.32
N PRO A 137 -24.27 2.54 11.61
CA PRO A 137 -23.91 1.28 12.25
C PRO A 137 -22.59 1.41 13.02
N ARG A 138 -22.52 0.79 14.19
CA ARG A 138 -21.33 0.83 15.05
C ARG A 138 -20.30 -0.19 14.59
N VAL A 139 -19.05 0.24 14.45
CA VAL A 139 -17.92 -0.63 14.12
C VAL A 139 -16.87 -0.52 15.22
N ALA A 140 -16.46 -1.67 15.76
CA ALA A 140 -15.38 -1.75 16.73
C ALA A 140 -14.05 -1.62 16.00
N ILE A 141 -13.38 -0.48 16.16
CA ILE A 141 -12.00 -0.26 15.72
C ILE A 141 -11.11 -0.88 16.79
N LEU A 142 -10.83 -2.16 16.63
CA LEU A 142 -10.18 -2.99 17.62
C LEU A 142 -8.67 -2.75 17.59
N ARG A 143 -8.13 -2.46 18.77
CA ARG A 143 -6.69 -2.29 18.98
C ARG A 143 -6.19 -2.95 20.26
N GLU A 144 -4.89 -3.20 20.27
CA GLU A 144 -4.12 -3.70 21.40
C GLU A 144 -2.91 -2.78 21.62
N GLN A 145 -2.21 -2.92 22.75
CA GLN A 145 -0.92 -2.27 22.97
C GLN A 145 0.05 -2.52 21.79
N GLY A 146 0.52 -1.44 21.17
CA GLY A 146 1.42 -1.48 20.01
C GLY A 146 0.73 -1.40 18.64
N VAL A 147 -0.61 -1.51 18.58
CA VAL A 147 -1.38 -1.17 17.38
C VAL A 147 -1.26 0.34 17.09
N ASN A 148 -1.08 0.70 15.82
CA ASN A 148 -0.78 2.08 15.41
C ASN A 148 -1.52 2.56 14.14
N GLY A 149 -2.35 1.71 13.51
CA GLY A 149 -3.13 2.07 12.32
C GLY A 149 -4.62 2.33 12.57
N GLN A 150 -5.04 2.43 13.84
CA GLN A 150 -6.45 2.51 14.22
C GLN A 150 -7.12 3.83 13.84
N VAL A 151 -6.38 4.95 13.76
CA VAL A 151 -6.96 6.29 13.56
C VAL A 151 -7.39 6.46 12.11
N GLU A 152 -6.51 6.13 11.17
CA GLU A 152 -6.83 6.14 9.74
C GLU A 152 -7.90 5.09 9.39
N MET A 153 -7.90 3.94 10.06
CA MET A 153 -8.96 2.93 9.94
C MET A 153 -10.31 3.50 10.37
N ALA A 154 -10.37 4.13 11.56
CA ALA A 154 -11.58 4.80 12.04
C ALA A 154 -12.06 5.89 11.07
N ALA A 155 -11.14 6.68 10.51
CA ALA A 155 -11.46 7.72 9.55
C ALA A 155 -12.07 7.18 8.24
N ALA A 156 -11.54 6.07 7.71
CA ALA A 156 -12.06 5.43 6.51
C ALA A 156 -13.49 4.90 6.71
N PHE A 157 -13.75 4.19 7.81
CA PHE A 157 -15.09 3.74 8.18
C PHE A 157 -16.04 4.91 8.47
N HIS A 158 -15.57 5.95 9.16
CA HIS A 158 -16.35 7.15 9.42
C HIS A 158 -16.80 7.83 8.11
N ARG A 159 -15.88 7.93 7.13
CA ARG A 159 -16.16 8.49 5.79
C ARG A 159 -17.21 7.69 5.03
N ALA A 160 -17.25 6.37 5.23
CA ALA A 160 -18.28 5.48 4.68
C ALA A 160 -19.60 5.47 5.48
N GLY A 161 -19.73 6.25 6.56
CA GLY A 161 -20.99 6.42 7.29
C GLY A 161 -21.15 5.63 8.58
N PHE A 162 -20.08 5.04 9.12
CA PHE A 162 -20.13 4.28 10.37
C PHE A 162 -19.90 5.16 11.61
N GLU A 163 -20.43 4.73 12.76
CA GLU A 163 -19.93 5.16 14.06
C GLU A 163 -18.71 4.31 14.42
N ALA A 164 -17.52 4.84 14.16
CA ALA A 164 -16.27 4.18 14.49
C ALA A 164 -15.95 4.36 15.98
N VAL A 165 -15.88 3.26 16.71
CA VAL A 165 -15.67 3.26 18.17
C VAL A 165 -14.30 2.68 18.47
N ASP A 166 -13.47 3.42 19.21
CA ASP A 166 -12.22 2.88 19.75
C ASP A 166 -12.52 1.78 20.76
N VAL A 167 -12.02 0.57 20.50
CA VAL A 167 -12.17 -0.59 21.38
C VAL A 167 -10.79 -1.17 21.63
N HIS A 168 -10.26 -0.93 22.83
CA HIS A 168 -9.04 -1.59 23.26
C HIS A 168 -9.33 -2.98 23.81
N MET A 169 -8.39 -3.92 23.69
CA MET A 169 -8.53 -5.26 24.30
C MET A 169 -8.82 -5.19 25.81
N SER A 170 -8.26 -4.21 26.51
CA SER A 170 -8.56 -3.97 27.94
C SER A 170 -10.00 -3.51 28.21
N ASP A 171 -10.71 -2.95 27.22
CA ASP A 171 -12.13 -2.62 27.35
C ASP A 171 -12.99 -3.87 27.30
N LEU A 172 -12.63 -4.84 26.47
CA LEU A 172 -13.30 -6.14 26.39
C LEU A 172 -13.00 -6.98 27.64
N LEU A 173 -11.74 -7.07 28.04
CA LEU A 173 -11.32 -7.77 29.26
C LEU A 173 -11.97 -7.18 30.52
N GLY A 174 -12.15 -5.85 30.56
CA GLY A 174 -12.75 -5.13 31.68
C GLY A 174 -14.25 -4.88 31.56
N ASP A 175 -14.95 -5.51 30.61
CA ASP A 175 -16.40 -5.38 30.40
C ASP A 175 -16.90 -3.94 30.17
N ARG A 176 -16.03 -3.05 29.72
CA ARG A 176 -16.38 -1.66 29.34
C ARG A 176 -17.07 -1.60 27.97
N ARG A 177 -16.90 -2.64 27.15
CA ARG A 177 -17.48 -2.81 25.82
C ARG A 177 -17.82 -4.27 25.59
N GLN A 178 -18.90 -4.53 24.84
CA GLN A 178 -19.31 -5.88 24.44
C GLN A 178 -19.33 -5.99 22.92
N LEU A 179 -18.80 -7.07 22.36
CA LEU A 179 -18.78 -7.28 20.91
C LEU A 179 -20.18 -7.38 20.29
N ALA A 180 -21.17 -7.82 21.06
CA ALA A 180 -22.57 -7.89 20.65
C ALA A 180 -23.15 -6.52 20.23
N ASP A 181 -22.60 -5.41 20.73
CA ASP A 181 -23.09 -4.06 20.45
C ASP A 181 -22.70 -3.55 19.05
N PHE A 182 -21.88 -4.29 18.32
CA PHE A 182 -21.27 -3.85 17.06
C PHE A 182 -21.83 -4.62 15.87
N ARG A 183 -21.94 -3.92 14.74
CA ARG A 183 -22.24 -4.51 13.43
C ARG A 183 -20.98 -5.05 12.75
N GLY A 184 -19.83 -4.45 13.06
CA GLY A 184 -18.54 -4.85 12.50
C GLY A 184 -17.42 -4.80 13.52
N LEU A 185 -16.43 -5.67 13.32
CA LEU A 185 -15.17 -5.67 14.07
C LEU A 185 -14.00 -5.51 13.10
N VAL A 186 -13.09 -4.60 13.41
CA VAL A 186 -11.94 -4.31 12.55
C VAL A 186 -10.66 -4.38 13.38
N ALA A 187 -9.87 -5.44 13.19
CA ALA A 187 -8.57 -5.57 13.81
C ALA A 187 -7.54 -4.73 13.00
N CYS A 188 -6.99 -3.71 13.65
CA CYS A 188 -6.16 -2.69 13.00
C CYS A 188 -4.68 -3.11 12.87
N GLY A 189 -3.94 -2.42 12.00
CA GLY A 189 -2.51 -2.65 11.79
C GLY A 189 -1.61 -2.04 12.87
N GLY A 190 -0.36 -2.52 12.95
CA GLY A 190 0.66 -2.03 13.87
C GLY A 190 1.65 -3.12 14.26
N PHE A 191 2.17 -3.03 15.49
CA PHE A 191 3.13 -3.98 16.06
C PHE A 191 2.65 -4.37 17.45
N SER A 192 1.50 -5.06 17.54
CA SER A 192 0.99 -5.48 18.85
C SER A 192 2.04 -6.32 19.58
N TYR A 193 2.32 -5.96 20.83
CA TYR A 193 3.42 -6.53 21.63
C TYR A 193 4.82 -6.46 20.97
N GLY A 194 5.03 -5.53 20.03
CA GLY A 194 6.29 -5.40 19.28
C GLY A 194 6.57 -6.59 18.35
N ASP A 195 5.54 -7.36 17.97
CA ASP A 195 5.63 -8.60 17.20
C ASP A 195 6.52 -9.69 17.85
N VAL A 196 6.83 -9.55 19.14
CA VAL A 196 7.55 -10.57 19.91
C VAL A 196 6.70 -11.82 19.99
N LEU A 197 7.33 -13.00 19.80
CA LEU A 197 6.69 -14.31 19.65
C LEU A 197 5.92 -14.50 18.33
N GLY A 198 6.12 -13.60 17.37
CA GLY A 198 5.53 -13.60 16.03
C GLY A 198 4.38 -12.61 15.92
N ALA A 199 4.30 -11.91 14.79
CA ALA A 199 3.39 -10.79 14.60
C ALA A 199 1.92 -11.22 14.74
N GLY A 200 1.14 -10.45 15.50
CA GLY A 200 -0.27 -10.70 15.82
C GLY A 200 -0.54 -11.90 16.75
N ARG A 201 0.47 -12.73 17.08
CA ARG A 201 0.28 -13.93 17.91
C ARG A 201 -0.01 -13.60 19.36
N GLY A 202 0.72 -12.69 19.99
CA GLY A 202 0.47 -12.28 21.37
C GLY A 202 -0.96 -11.75 21.55
N TRP A 203 -1.42 -10.97 20.57
CA TRP A 203 -2.80 -10.47 20.52
C TRP A 203 -3.82 -11.61 20.36
N ALA A 204 -3.63 -12.53 19.43
CA ALA A 204 -4.53 -13.68 19.27
C ALA A 204 -4.56 -14.59 20.51
N VAL A 205 -3.41 -14.88 21.12
CA VAL A 205 -3.30 -15.68 22.34
C VAL A 205 -4.02 -14.99 23.50
N SER A 206 -3.96 -13.66 23.60
CA SER A 206 -4.72 -12.92 24.62
C SER A 206 -6.24 -13.15 24.51
N VAL A 207 -6.77 -13.42 23.31
CA VAL A 207 -8.18 -13.82 23.11
C VAL A 207 -8.38 -15.29 23.48
N LEU A 208 -7.52 -16.17 22.98
CA LEU A 208 -7.67 -17.63 23.11
C LEU A 208 -7.54 -18.13 24.55
N ASP A 209 -6.64 -17.52 25.34
CA ASP A 209 -6.34 -17.94 26.72
C ASP A 209 -7.31 -17.36 27.75
N HIS A 210 -8.25 -16.50 27.34
CA HIS A 210 -9.32 -15.98 28.19
C HIS A 210 -10.67 -16.57 27.73
N PRO A 211 -11.21 -17.60 28.41
CA PRO A 211 -12.39 -18.34 27.93
C PRO A 211 -13.59 -17.46 27.56
N ARG A 212 -13.91 -16.48 28.41
CA ARG A 212 -14.99 -15.52 28.16
C ARG A 212 -14.77 -14.73 26.86
N LEU A 213 -13.55 -14.21 26.68
CA LEU A 213 -13.22 -13.40 25.51
C LEU A 213 -13.21 -14.25 24.23
N ARG A 214 -12.66 -15.47 24.32
CA ARG A 214 -12.75 -16.46 23.24
C ARG A 214 -14.20 -16.71 22.83
N ASP A 215 -15.10 -16.92 23.79
CA ASP A 215 -16.52 -17.14 23.54
C ASP A 215 -17.19 -15.90 22.93
N ASP A 216 -16.87 -14.69 23.42
CA ASP A 216 -17.39 -13.43 22.89
C ASP A 216 -16.98 -13.23 21.41
N PHE A 217 -15.73 -13.51 21.06
CA PHE A 217 -15.23 -13.44 19.68
C PHE A 217 -15.88 -14.51 18.79
N ALA A 218 -15.95 -15.76 19.25
CA ALA A 218 -16.59 -16.84 18.51
C ALA A 218 -18.08 -16.55 18.25
N ALA A 219 -18.79 -16.05 19.26
CA ALA A 219 -20.19 -15.62 19.13
C ALA A 219 -20.32 -14.47 18.13
N PHE A 220 -19.41 -13.49 18.17
CA PHE A 220 -19.40 -12.39 17.20
C PHE A 220 -19.22 -12.89 15.76
N PHE A 221 -18.25 -13.78 15.51
CA PHE A 221 -17.97 -14.32 14.19
C PHE A 221 -19.10 -15.21 13.65
N ALA A 222 -19.82 -15.90 14.53
CA ALA A 222 -20.93 -16.79 14.17
C ALA A 222 -22.22 -16.05 13.78
N ARG A 223 -22.42 -14.80 14.23
CA ARG A 223 -23.60 -13.99 13.90
C ARG A 223 -23.68 -13.76 12.40
N GLU A 224 -24.79 -14.11 11.74
CA GLU A 224 -24.99 -13.85 10.29
C GLU A 224 -25.09 -12.36 9.93
N ASP A 225 -25.27 -11.53 10.95
CA ASP A 225 -25.49 -10.10 10.87
C ASP A 225 -24.22 -9.29 11.25
N SER A 226 -23.05 -9.93 11.34
CA SER A 226 -21.77 -9.25 11.61
C SER A 226 -20.80 -9.36 10.43
N PHE A 227 -19.87 -8.39 10.34
CA PHE A 227 -18.71 -8.46 9.46
C PHE A 227 -17.40 -8.30 10.24
N THR A 228 -16.31 -8.83 9.69
CA THR A 228 -14.96 -8.75 10.27
C THR A 228 -13.93 -8.35 9.21
N LEU A 229 -13.04 -7.42 9.57
CA LEU A 229 -11.88 -7.05 8.76
C LEU A 229 -10.60 -7.13 9.61
N GLY A 230 -9.53 -7.72 9.07
CA GLY A 230 -8.20 -7.62 9.64
C GLY A 230 -7.22 -7.01 8.65
N VAL A 231 -6.50 -5.98 9.07
CA VAL A 231 -5.48 -5.34 8.22
C VAL A 231 -4.10 -5.42 8.87
N CYS A 232 -3.11 -5.87 8.10
CA CYS A 232 -1.72 -6.08 8.50
C CYS A 232 -1.59 -6.88 9.82
N ASN A 233 -1.38 -6.21 10.95
CA ASN A 233 -1.31 -6.88 12.26
C ASN A 233 -2.64 -7.51 12.69
N GLY A 234 -3.75 -6.89 12.33
CA GLY A 234 -5.07 -7.49 12.50
C GLY A 234 -5.32 -8.69 11.56
N CYS A 235 -4.73 -8.69 10.35
CA CYS A 235 -4.75 -9.86 9.46
C CYS A 235 -4.02 -11.04 10.11
N GLN A 236 -2.82 -10.79 10.63
CA GLN A 236 -2.01 -11.80 11.34
C GLN A 236 -2.74 -12.33 12.58
N MET A 237 -3.32 -11.45 13.39
CA MET A 237 -4.12 -11.79 14.57
C MET A 237 -5.32 -12.68 14.19
N LEU A 238 -6.15 -12.25 13.23
CA LEU A 238 -7.33 -13.02 12.82
C LEU A 238 -6.97 -14.34 12.14
N SER A 239 -5.85 -14.41 11.41
CA SER A 239 -5.34 -15.67 10.85
C SER A 239 -5.01 -16.70 11.93
N SER A 240 -4.59 -16.24 13.11
CA SER A 240 -4.35 -17.08 14.28
C SER A 240 -5.62 -17.45 15.03
N LEU A 241 -6.73 -16.74 14.79
CA LEU A 241 -8.07 -17.02 15.31
C LEU A 241 -8.97 -17.77 14.32
N LYS A 242 -8.44 -18.27 13.20
CA LYS A 242 -9.23 -18.86 12.11
C LYS A 242 -10.17 -19.98 12.56
N ASP A 243 -9.83 -20.73 13.61
CA ASP A 243 -10.66 -21.81 14.16
C ASP A 243 -11.94 -21.29 14.84
N LEU A 244 -12.00 -20.00 15.19
CA LEU A 244 -13.20 -19.34 15.71
C LEU A 244 -14.04 -18.70 14.60
N ILE A 245 -13.51 -18.58 13.38
CA ILE A 245 -14.12 -17.84 12.28
C ILE A 245 -14.72 -18.84 11.27
N PRO A 246 -16.06 -18.91 11.13
CA PRO A 246 -16.69 -19.77 10.13
C PRO A 246 -16.14 -19.49 8.73
N GLY A 247 -15.80 -20.55 8.00
CA GLY A 247 -15.33 -20.43 6.61
C GLY A 247 -13.88 -19.97 6.45
N ALA A 248 -13.09 -19.88 7.52
CA ALA A 248 -11.68 -19.44 7.49
C ALA A 248 -10.66 -20.60 7.58
N ALA A 249 -11.10 -21.86 7.52
CA ALA A 249 -10.25 -23.04 7.77
C ALA A 249 -8.95 -23.07 6.93
N HIS A 250 -9.02 -22.61 5.68
CA HIS A 250 -7.91 -22.60 4.74
C HIS A 250 -7.02 -21.35 4.80
N TRP A 251 -7.25 -20.44 5.76
CA TRP A 251 -6.39 -19.27 5.91
C TRP A 251 -4.95 -19.67 6.28
N PRO A 252 -3.95 -19.01 5.68
CA PRO A 252 -2.55 -19.26 5.96
C PRO A 252 -2.14 -18.62 7.29
N ARG A 253 -0.93 -18.96 7.75
CA ARG A 253 -0.20 -18.12 8.70
C ARG A 253 0.61 -17.10 7.91
N PHE A 254 0.93 -15.97 8.53
CA PHE A 254 1.85 -14.99 7.95
C PHE A 254 3.18 -15.05 8.68
N LEU A 255 4.26 -15.17 7.92
CA LEU A 255 5.63 -15.33 8.40
C LEU A 255 6.51 -14.19 7.92
N ARG A 256 7.74 -14.14 8.42
CA ARG A 256 8.82 -13.27 7.94
C ARG A 256 8.87 -13.22 6.41
N ASN A 257 8.97 -12.01 5.87
CA ASN A 257 9.12 -11.77 4.44
C ASN A 257 10.34 -12.52 3.90
N ARG A 258 10.27 -12.99 2.65
CA ARG A 258 11.41 -13.64 1.97
C ARG A 258 12.65 -12.72 1.89
N SER A 259 12.48 -11.40 1.85
CA SER A 259 13.59 -10.44 1.87
C SER A 259 14.34 -10.40 3.21
N GLU A 260 13.80 -11.01 4.26
CA GLU A 260 14.25 -10.90 5.65
C GLU A 260 14.16 -9.46 6.22
N GLN A 261 13.51 -8.55 5.51
CA GLN A 261 13.34 -7.14 5.88
C GLN A 261 11.88 -6.72 6.05
N TYR A 262 11.72 -5.56 6.70
CA TYR A 262 10.48 -4.82 6.69
C TYR A 262 10.30 -4.09 5.36
N GLU A 263 9.17 -4.28 4.71
CA GLU A 263 8.86 -3.66 3.42
C GLU A 263 7.83 -2.55 3.59
N ALA A 264 8.23 -1.32 3.29
CA ALA A 264 7.37 -0.14 3.20
C ALA A 264 7.31 0.30 1.74
N ARG A 265 6.26 -0.09 1.01
CA ARG A 265 6.20 0.10 -0.45
C ARG A 265 4.80 0.50 -0.90
N LEU A 266 4.75 1.23 -2.02
CA LEU A 266 3.56 1.29 -2.86
C LEU A 266 3.70 0.19 -3.90
N VAL A 267 2.82 -0.82 -3.87
CA VAL A 267 2.86 -1.98 -4.77
C VAL A 267 1.57 -2.09 -5.55
N GLN A 268 1.65 -2.79 -6.68
CA GLN A 268 0.49 -3.10 -7.52
C GLN A 268 -0.24 -4.33 -6.97
N VAL A 269 -1.56 -4.24 -6.85
CA VAL A 269 -2.41 -5.41 -6.61
C VAL A 269 -3.52 -5.52 -7.65
N LYS A 270 -4.00 -6.74 -7.82
CA LYS A 270 -5.24 -7.08 -8.50
C LYS A 270 -6.29 -7.50 -7.48
N VAL A 271 -7.50 -6.98 -7.66
CA VAL A 271 -8.68 -7.44 -6.92
C VAL A 271 -9.27 -8.66 -7.64
N GLU A 272 -9.34 -9.78 -6.92
CA GLU A 272 -9.88 -11.03 -7.45
C GLU A 272 -11.39 -11.13 -7.18
N GLU A 273 -12.09 -11.86 -8.04
CA GLU A 273 -13.46 -12.28 -7.76
C GLU A 273 -13.47 -13.19 -6.53
N SER A 274 -14.25 -12.84 -5.51
CA SER A 274 -14.27 -13.57 -4.25
C SER A 274 -15.58 -13.32 -3.50
N PRO A 275 -15.92 -14.13 -2.48
CA PRO A 275 -17.08 -13.90 -1.63
C PRO A 275 -17.01 -12.60 -0.80
N SER A 276 -15.83 -11.96 -0.68
CA SER A 276 -15.61 -10.82 0.22
C SER A 276 -16.62 -9.70 -0.01
N LEU A 277 -17.44 -9.39 1.00
CA LEU A 277 -18.35 -8.25 0.94
C LEU A 277 -17.61 -6.93 0.75
N PHE A 278 -16.34 -6.86 1.17
CA PHE A 278 -15.53 -5.66 1.07
C PHE A 278 -15.13 -5.36 -0.37
N PHE A 279 -15.00 -6.38 -1.22
CA PHE A 279 -14.58 -6.25 -2.63
C PHE A 279 -15.72 -6.40 -3.64
N ALA A 280 -16.97 -6.38 -3.18
CA ALA A 280 -18.14 -6.43 -4.06
C ALA A 280 -18.06 -5.34 -5.15
N GLY A 281 -18.13 -5.76 -6.42
CA GLY A 281 -18.04 -4.87 -7.58
C GLY A 281 -16.65 -4.27 -7.84
N MET A 282 -15.59 -4.75 -7.19
CA MET A 282 -14.22 -4.28 -7.40
C MET A 282 -13.34 -5.28 -8.18
N ALA A 283 -13.82 -6.50 -8.41
CA ALA A 283 -13.07 -7.55 -9.09
C ALA A 283 -12.57 -7.09 -10.48
N GLY A 284 -11.35 -7.50 -10.82
CA GLY A 284 -10.65 -7.07 -12.03
C GLY A 284 -9.93 -5.73 -11.92
N SER A 285 -10.10 -4.98 -10.83
CA SER A 285 -9.37 -3.73 -10.62
C SER A 285 -7.87 -3.99 -10.46
N LEU A 286 -7.03 -3.16 -11.10
CA LEU A 286 -5.59 -3.09 -10.88
C LEU A 286 -5.27 -1.76 -10.19
N LEU A 287 -4.92 -1.83 -8.91
CA LEU A 287 -4.79 -0.68 -8.03
C LEU A 287 -3.45 -0.68 -7.27
N PRO A 288 -2.78 0.47 -7.13
CA PRO A 288 -1.67 0.63 -6.19
C PRO A 288 -2.18 0.61 -4.74
N VAL A 289 -1.44 -0.01 -3.83
CA VAL A 289 -1.75 -0.05 -2.40
C VAL A 289 -0.48 -0.01 -1.57
N VAL A 290 -0.57 0.57 -0.37
CA VAL A 290 0.55 0.62 0.57
C VAL A 290 0.69 -0.72 1.28
N VAL A 291 1.93 -1.22 1.35
CA VAL A 291 2.36 -2.30 2.23
C VAL A 291 3.35 -1.76 3.25
N ALA A 292 3.30 -2.29 4.47
CA ALA A 292 4.12 -1.85 5.59
C ALA A 292 4.28 -2.98 6.62
N HIS A 293 5.00 -4.05 6.27
CA HIS A 293 5.11 -5.24 7.12
C HIS A 293 6.47 -5.95 7.00
N GLY A 294 6.92 -6.58 8.10
CA GLY A 294 8.07 -7.50 8.12
C GLY A 294 7.69 -8.97 8.12
N GLU A 295 6.44 -9.30 8.44
CA GLU A 295 5.91 -10.66 8.53
C GLU A 295 4.63 -10.81 7.69
N GLY A 296 4.71 -10.58 6.39
CA GLY A 296 3.56 -10.65 5.48
C GLY A 296 3.53 -11.85 4.56
N ARG A 297 4.47 -12.78 4.65
CA ARG A 297 4.55 -13.93 3.73
C ARG A 297 3.53 -14.99 4.11
N ALA A 298 2.55 -15.25 3.24
CA ALA A 298 1.57 -16.30 3.43
C ALA A 298 2.23 -17.69 3.40
N ALA A 299 1.98 -18.48 4.43
CA ALA A 299 2.41 -19.86 4.60
C ALA A 299 1.17 -20.74 4.86
N PHE A 300 0.75 -21.47 3.83
CA PHE A 300 -0.37 -22.40 3.90
C PHE A 300 0.07 -23.72 4.56
N ALA A 301 -0.88 -24.42 5.19
CA ALA A 301 -0.61 -25.71 5.82
C ALA A 301 -0.36 -26.83 4.79
N SER A 302 -1.02 -26.73 3.63
CA SER A 302 -0.84 -27.62 2.49
C SER A 302 -1.13 -26.90 1.18
N GLU A 303 -0.75 -27.52 0.07
CA GLU A 303 -1.12 -27.06 -1.27
C GLU A 303 -2.65 -27.05 -1.46
N ALA A 304 -3.33 -28.07 -0.93
CA ALA A 304 -4.79 -28.15 -0.97
C ALA A 304 -5.46 -27.00 -0.22
N ASP A 305 -4.90 -26.56 0.92
CA ASP A 305 -5.40 -25.37 1.62
C ASP A 305 -5.21 -24.10 0.79
N ARG A 306 -4.09 -23.98 0.07
CA ARG A 306 -3.84 -22.83 -0.80
C ARG A 306 -4.86 -22.75 -1.93
N GLU A 307 -5.13 -23.87 -2.60
CA GLU A 307 -6.09 -23.97 -3.69
C GLU A 307 -7.55 -23.75 -3.21
N ALA A 308 -7.87 -24.20 -2.00
CA ALA A 308 -9.21 -24.06 -1.41
C ALA A 308 -9.46 -22.68 -0.77
N ALA A 309 -8.44 -21.83 -0.64
CA ALA A 309 -8.57 -20.54 0.00
C ALA A 309 -9.25 -19.50 -0.91
N ASN A 310 -10.19 -18.74 -0.34
CA ASN A 310 -10.88 -17.67 -1.06
C ASN A 310 -9.98 -16.43 -1.15
N VAL A 311 -9.18 -16.32 -2.21
CA VAL A 311 -8.27 -15.18 -2.44
C VAL A 311 -9.07 -13.98 -2.95
N CYS A 312 -8.87 -12.81 -2.35
CA CYS A 312 -9.50 -11.55 -2.77
C CYS A 312 -8.50 -10.49 -3.27
N LEU A 313 -7.22 -10.57 -2.89
CA LEU A 313 -6.16 -9.70 -3.39
C LEU A 313 -4.90 -10.49 -3.72
N ARG A 314 -4.27 -10.15 -4.85
CA ARG A 314 -2.94 -10.61 -5.23
C ARG A 314 -2.04 -9.43 -5.57
N TYR A 315 -0.78 -9.48 -5.15
CA TYR A 315 0.28 -8.69 -5.78
C TYR A 315 0.35 -9.05 -7.26
N SER A 316 0.46 -8.05 -8.12
CA SER A 316 0.46 -8.28 -9.56
C SER A 316 1.51 -7.43 -10.27
N ASP A 317 1.84 -7.83 -11.49
CA ASP A 317 2.47 -6.94 -12.46
C ASP A 317 1.45 -5.95 -13.06
N ALA A 318 1.88 -5.18 -14.06
CA ALA A 318 1.07 -4.18 -14.73
C ALA A 318 -0.01 -4.78 -15.66
N GLU A 319 0.17 -6.02 -16.08
CA GLU A 319 -0.78 -6.79 -16.88
C GLU A 319 -1.82 -7.49 -15.99
N GLY A 320 -1.62 -7.48 -14.68
CA GLY A 320 -2.51 -8.10 -13.70
C GLY A 320 -2.27 -9.60 -13.54
N GLN A 321 -1.11 -10.10 -13.93
CA GLN A 321 -0.67 -11.46 -13.58
C GLN A 321 -0.09 -11.45 -12.16
N PRO A 322 -0.23 -12.55 -11.41
CA PRO A 322 0.36 -12.66 -10.08
C PRO A 322 1.86 -12.38 -10.09
N ALA A 323 2.30 -11.44 -9.25
CA ALA A 323 3.72 -11.12 -9.12
C ALA A 323 4.47 -12.25 -8.41
N THR A 324 5.54 -12.74 -9.03
CA THR A 324 6.39 -13.81 -8.49
C THR A 324 7.75 -13.31 -8.02
N ARG A 325 8.15 -12.10 -8.44
CA ARG A 325 9.45 -11.48 -8.14
C ARG A 325 9.31 -10.33 -7.15
N TYR A 326 10.34 -10.14 -6.34
CA TYR A 326 10.52 -8.98 -5.50
C TYR A 326 11.01 -7.79 -6.37
N PRO A 327 10.59 -6.55 -6.08
CA PRO A 327 9.73 -6.12 -4.98
C PRO A 327 8.24 -6.05 -5.32
N ALA A 328 7.83 -6.39 -6.55
CA ALA A 328 6.42 -6.39 -6.95
C ALA A 328 5.56 -7.31 -6.06
N ASN A 329 6.10 -8.48 -5.70
CA ASN A 329 5.68 -9.28 -4.56
C ASN A 329 6.65 -9.04 -3.39
N PRO A 330 6.31 -8.15 -2.44
CA PRO A 330 7.26 -7.65 -1.45
C PRO A 330 7.63 -8.69 -0.39
N ASN A 331 6.79 -9.68 -0.14
CA ASN A 331 7.00 -10.66 0.94
C ASN A 331 7.29 -12.08 0.46
N GLY A 332 7.13 -12.37 -0.84
CA GLY A 332 7.33 -13.69 -1.42
C GLY A 332 6.18 -14.65 -1.15
N SER A 333 4.95 -14.16 -0.96
CA SER A 333 3.77 -15.02 -0.82
C SER A 333 3.50 -15.81 -2.11
N PRO A 334 3.12 -17.09 -2.03
CA PRO A 334 2.81 -17.89 -3.21
C PRO A 334 1.65 -17.28 -4.00
N ASP A 335 1.74 -17.32 -5.34
CA ASP A 335 0.83 -16.67 -6.30
C ASP A 335 0.47 -15.21 -5.98
N GLY A 336 1.39 -14.47 -5.35
CA GLY A 336 1.16 -13.09 -4.93
C GLY A 336 0.04 -12.92 -3.89
N ILE A 337 -0.47 -13.99 -3.27
CA ILE A 337 -1.63 -13.94 -2.36
C ILE A 337 -1.35 -12.97 -1.21
N THR A 338 -2.23 -11.99 -1.03
CA THR A 338 -2.07 -10.98 0.03
C THR A 338 -3.37 -10.55 0.72
N GLY A 339 -4.50 -11.09 0.26
CA GLY A 339 -5.81 -10.89 0.88
C GLY A 339 -6.70 -12.11 0.72
N LEU A 340 -7.40 -12.49 1.78
CA LEU A 340 -8.29 -13.67 1.82
C LEU A 340 -9.63 -13.34 2.46
N ALA A 341 -10.66 -14.08 2.06
CA ALA A 341 -12.01 -14.00 2.62
C ALA A 341 -12.43 -15.33 3.29
N SER A 342 -13.41 -15.27 4.18
CA SER A 342 -14.17 -16.45 4.60
C SER A 342 -15.07 -16.93 3.46
N SER A 343 -15.49 -18.20 3.51
CA SER A 343 -16.39 -18.77 2.49
C SER A 343 -17.74 -18.06 2.39
N ASP A 344 -18.23 -17.48 3.47
CA ASP A 344 -19.45 -16.68 3.50
C ASP A 344 -19.24 -15.19 3.18
N GLY A 345 -17.99 -14.77 2.97
CA GLY A 345 -17.64 -13.41 2.56
C GLY A 345 -17.66 -12.36 3.66
N ARG A 346 -18.06 -12.70 4.89
CA ARG A 346 -18.26 -11.73 5.98
C ARG A 346 -17.00 -11.38 6.74
N ALA A 347 -15.98 -12.25 6.69
CA ALA A 347 -14.65 -11.97 7.22
C ALA A 347 -13.66 -11.80 6.06
N THR A 348 -12.78 -10.80 6.17
CA THR A 348 -11.70 -10.57 5.20
C THR A 348 -10.43 -10.16 5.93
N ILE A 349 -9.29 -10.68 5.49
CA ILE A 349 -7.97 -10.37 6.04
C ILE A 349 -7.03 -9.91 4.94
N LEU A 350 -6.30 -8.82 5.16
CA LEU A 350 -5.45 -8.15 4.19
C LEU A 350 -4.09 -7.81 4.81
N MET A 351 -2.98 -8.12 4.14
CA MET A 351 -1.68 -7.57 4.54
C MET A 351 -1.47 -6.11 4.10
N PRO A 352 -1.91 -5.65 2.91
CA PRO A 352 -1.80 -4.25 2.52
C PRO A 352 -2.76 -3.35 3.33
N HIS A 353 -2.56 -2.04 3.26
CA HIS A 353 -3.29 -1.03 4.02
C HIS A 353 -4.20 -0.12 3.16
N PRO A 354 -5.39 -0.58 2.71
CA PRO A 354 -6.37 0.26 2.02
C PRO A 354 -6.79 1.52 2.80
N GLU A 355 -6.83 1.44 4.13
CA GLU A 355 -7.16 2.55 5.04
C GLU A 355 -6.09 3.63 5.11
N ARG A 356 -4.85 3.34 4.67
CA ARG A 356 -3.79 4.36 4.56
C ARG A 356 -3.84 5.11 3.24
N VAL A 357 -4.64 4.64 2.29
CA VAL A 357 -4.71 5.18 0.93
C VAL A 357 -6.14 5.35 0.44
N PHE A 358 -7.12 5.54 1.32
CA PHE A 358 -8.53 5.77 0.92
C PHE A 358 -8.77 7.15 0.29
N ARG A 359 -7.79 8.05 0.38
CA ARG A 359 -7.78 9.36 -0.29
C ARG A 359 -6.68 9.40 -1.35
N ASN A 360 -6.94 10.04 -2.49
CA ASN A 360 -5.94 10.20 -3.55
C ASN A 360 -4.66 10.88 -3.04
N ALA A 361 -4.80 11.92 -2.20
CA ALA A 361 -3.69 12.64 -1.60
C ALA A 361 -2.77 11.80 -0.68
N GLN A 362 -3.18 10.58 -0.32
CA GLN A 362 -2.39 9.67 0.53
C GLN A 362 -1.58 8.65 -0.28
N LEU A 363 -1.80 8.56 -1.59
CA LEU A 363 -1.05 7.67 -2.47
C LEU A 363 0.26 8.34 -2.88
N SER A 364 1.37 7.62 -2.73
CA SER A 364 2.69 8.09 -3.19
C SER A 364 2.75 8.31 -4.71
N TRP A 365 1.87 7.63 -5.45
CA TRP A 365 1.65 7.84 -6.87
C TRP A 365 0.19 7.54 -7.21
N HIS A 366 -0.40 8.40 -8.01
CA HIS A 366 -1.71 8.23 -8.63
C HIS A 366 -1.72 9.07 -9.93
N PRO A 367 -2.59 8.78 -10.92
CA PRO A 367 -2.74 9.65 -12.08
C PRO A 367 -3.24 11.04 -11.65
N ASP A 368 -3.09 12.05 -12.50
CA ASP A 368 -3.64 13.39 -12.22
C ASP A 368 -5.17 13.32 -12.09
N MET A 369 -5.67 13.45 -10.86
CA MET A 369 -7.08 13.25 -10.50
C MET A 369 -7.59 14.44 -9.69
N VAL A 370 -8.86 14.79 -9.88
CA VAL A 370 -9.49 15.95 -9.20
C VAL A 370 -10.24 15.52 -7.92
N GLY A 371 -10.68 14.26 -7.83
CA GLY A 371 -11.46 13.74 -6.71
C GLY A 371 -10.65 13.48 -5.44
N GLU A 372 -11.31 13.54 -4.27
CA GLU A 372 -10.67 13.21 -2.99
C GLU A 372 -10.52 11.69 -2.78
N ALA A 373 -11.53 10.92 -3.19
CA ALA A 373 -11.60 9.49 -2.91
C ALA A 373 -10.67 8.69 -3.82
N SER A 374 -9.93 7.77 -3.21
CA SER A 374 -9.27 6.70 -3.98
C SER A 374 -10.24 5.53 -4.19
N PRO A 375 -9.91 4.62 -5.11
CA PRO A 375 -10.63 3.36 -5.30
C PRO A 375 -10.79 2.55 -4.00
N TRP A 376 -9.85 2.65 -3.05
CA TRP A 376 -9.91 1.91 -1.79
C TRP A 376 -11.03 2.39 -0.85
N LEU A 377 -11.56 3.61 -1.03
CA LEU A 377 -12.74 4.05 -0.27
C LEU A 377 -13.99 3.18 -0.57
N ARG A 378 -14.07 2.60 -1.77
CA ARG A 378 -15.15 1.68 -2.17
C ARG A 378 -15.29 0.50 -1.21
N MET A 379 -14.18 0.00 -0.70
CA MET A 379 -14.15 -1.13 0.23
C MET A 379 -14.97 -0.87 1.50
N PHE A 380 -14.83 0.31 2.08
CA PHE A 380 -15.55 0.74 3.28
C PHE A 380 -17.02 1.07 2.97
N ARG A 381 -17.28 1.64 1.78
CA ARG A 381 -18.65 1.87 1.29
C ARG A 381 -19.40 0.56 1.06
N ASN A 382 -18.75 -0.46 0.51
CA ASN A 382 -19.33 -1.80 0.35
C ASN A 382 -19.77 -2.39 1.70
N ALA A 383 -18.94 -2.27 2.75
CA ALA A 383 -19.34 -2.67 4.09
C ALA A 383 -20.58 -1.91 4.58
N ARG A 384 -20.69 -0.60 4.28
CA ARG A 384 -21.87 0.20 4.65
C ARG A 384 -23.14 -0.29 3.95
N VAL A 385 -23.04 -0.62 2.66
CA VAL A 385 -24.14 -1.14 1.83
C VAL A 385 -24.57 -2.52 2.31
N TRP A 386 -23.63 -3.37 2.74
CA TRP A 386 -23.94 -4.68 3.30
C TRP A 386 -24.76 -4.60 4.60
N CYS A 387 -24.57 -3.55 5.39
CA CYS A 387 -25.33 -3.30 6.62
C CYS A 387 -26.75 -2.75 6.42
N ARG A 388 -27.28 -2.83 5.18
CA ARG A 388 -28.63 -2.37 4.82
C ARG A 388 -29.74 -3.01 5.66
#